data_AF-A0AAW2XJH7-F1
#
_entry.id   AF-A0AAW2XJH7-F1
#
_cell.length_a   1.000
_cell.length_b   1.000
_cell.length_c   1.000
_cell.angle_alpha   90.00
_cell.angle_beta   90.00
_cell.angle_gamma   90.00
#
_symmetry.space_group_name_H-M   'P 1'
#
loop_
_entity.id
_entity.type
_entity.pdbx_description
1 polymer ?
#
loop_
_entity_poly.entity_id
_entity_poly.type
_entity_poly.pdbx_seq_one_letter_code
_entity_poly.pdbx_strand_id
1 'polypeptide(L)'
;MADELPLNWKEPNLPKYDGTTDPQEHLSCFENIALLYRYTAGVKCRVFVNTFTRSAQQWFNQLPSGSIRSFEEFRSLFLHHFASSKRGQKTILSLFSLQQREGESLKEYLQRFNLAALEIPTATSNALICAFTQELQDGDFFKSLTKKPPRNFYNLLALAEQYIKLEEARE
;
A
#
# COMPACT_ATOMS: atom_id res chain seq x y z
N MET A 1 -15.00 26.38 -25.96
CA MET A 1 -15.94 26.55 -24.83
C MET A 1 -15.56 25.54 -23.78
N ALA A 2 -15.44 25.94 -22.51
CA ALA A 2 -15.10 25.02 -21.43
C ALA A 2 -16.32 24.15 -21.11
N ASP A 3 -16.13 22.83 -21.05
CA ASP A 3 -17.21 21.91 -20.67
C ASP A 3 -17.62 22.15 -19.21
N GLU A 4 -18.90 22.48 -18.99
CA GLU A 4 -19.46 22.71 -17.66
C GLU A 4 -19.81 21.40 -16.94
N LEU A 5 -19.60 21.38 -15.63
CA LEU A 5 -19.86 20.22 -14.77
C LEU A 5 -21.38 20.09 -14.44
N PRO A 6 -21.91 18.87 -14.24
CA PRO A 6 -23.35 18.66 -14.01
C PRO A 6 -23.88 19.31 -12.73
N LEU A 7 -25.14 19.76 -12.77
CA LEU A 7 -25.81 20.59 -11.76
C LEU A 7 -25.93 19.96 -10.34
N ASN A 8 -25.63 18.67 -10.18
CA ASN A 8 -25.70 17.93 -8.90
C ASN A 8 -24.32 17.40 -8.46
N TRP A 9 -23.25 18.04 -8.92
CA TRP A 9 -21.87 17.68 -8.59
C TRP A 9 -21.60 17.85 -7.09
N LYS A 10 -21.56 16.74 -6.35
CA LYS A 10 -20.84 16.70 -5.08
C LYS A 10 -19.37 16.50 -5.40
N GLU A 11 -18.53 17.43 -4.94
CA GLU A 11 -17.09 17.32 -5.09
C GLU A 11 -16.63 15.95 -4.55
N PRO A 12 -15.98 15.11 -5.36
CA PRO A 12 -15.43 13.87 -4.84
C PRO A 12 -14.46 14.23 -3.72
N ASN A 13 -14.58 13.56 -2.58
CA ASN A 13 -13.68 13.78 -1.45
C ASN A 13 -12.29 13.27 -1.84
N LEU A 14 -11.51 14.15 -2.44
CA LEU A 14 -10.16 13.87 -2.89
C LEU A 14 -9.22 14.01 -1.69
N PRO A 15 -8.39 12.99 -1.41
CA PRO A 15 -7.38 13.12 -0.37
C PRO A 15 -6.47 14.32 -0.70
N LYS A 16 -6.09 15.07 0.34
CA LYS A 16 -5.14 16.16 0.18
C LYS A 16 -3.72 15.61 0.24
N TYR A 17 -2.82 16.18 -0.56
CA TYR A 17 -1.42 15.81 -0.64
C TYR A 17 -0.54 16.96 -0.18
N ASP A 18 0.20 16.74 0.91
CA ASP A 18 1.06 17.75 1.51
C ASP A 18 2.53 17.66 1.09
N GLY A 19 2.88 16.62 0.32
CA GLY A 19 4.24 16.33 -0.12
C GLY A 19 4.97 15.24 0.69
N THR A 20 4.33 14.64 1.70
CA THR A 20 5.02 13.70 2.63
C THR A 20 4.65 12.24 2.43
N THR A 21 3.47 11.95 1.87
CA THR A 21 3.01 10.60 1.58
C THR A 21 3.51 10.12 0.21
N ASP A 22 3.30 8.83 -0.09
CA ASP A 22 3.73 8.26 -1.36
C ASP A 22 3.02 8.96 -2.54
N PRO A 23 3.75 9.59 -3.46
CA PRO A 23 3.16 10.32 -4.57
C PRO A 23 2.48 9.37 -5.58
N GLN A 24 2.95 8.14 -5.73
CA GLN A 24 2.34 7.16 -6.63
C GLN A 24 0.99 6.68 -6.08
N GLU A 25 0.86 6.47 -4.77
CA GLU A 25 -0.42 6.15 -4.12
C GLU A 25 -1.44 7.28 -4.32
N HIS A 26 -1.02 8.53 -4.07
CA HIS A 26 -1.88 9.71 -4.26
C HIS A 26 -2.34 9.86 -5.71
N LEU A 27 -1.42 9.74 -6.66
CA LEU A 27 -1.71 9.81 -8.09
C LEU A 27 -2.68 8.70 -8.53
N SER A 28 -2.48 7.46 -8.05
CA SER A 28 -3.35 6.33 -8.39
C SER A 28 -4.78 6.54 -7.87
N CYS A 29 -4.92 7.06 -6.65
CA CYS A 29 -6.22 7.42 -6.07
C CYS A 29 -6.93 8.49 -6.93
N PHE A 30 -6.20 9.54 -7.30
CA PHE A 30 -6.72 10.58 -8.18
C PHE A 30 -7.13 10.04 -9.56
N GLU A 31 -6.31 9.19 -10.18
CA GLU A 31 -6.58 8.63 -11.50
C GLU A 31 -7.84 7.74 -11.51
N ASN A 32 -8.07 6.97 -10.44
CA ASN A 32 -9.30 6.18 -10.27
C ASN A 32 -10.55 7.08 -10.22
N ILE A 33 -10.48 8.19 -9.48
CA ILE A 33 -11.58 9.16 -9.40
C ILE A 33 -11.76 9.85 -10.76
N ALA A 34 -10.66 10.30 -11.38
CA ALA A 34 -10.70 10.94 -12.69
C ALA A 34 -11.29 10.02 -13.76
N LEU A 35 -11.04 8.71 -13.69
CA LEU A 35 -11.64 7.71 -14.57
C LEU A 35 -13.14 7.57 -14.31
N LEU A 36 -13.55 7.41 -13.04
CA LEU A 36 -14.95 7.28 -12.63
C LEU A 36 -15.80 8.46 -13.12
N TYR A 37 -15.27 9.68 -12.98
CA TYR A 37 -15.94 10.92 -13.40
C TYR A 37 -15.59 11.37 -14.82
N ARG A 38 -14.83 10.57 -15.57
CA ARG A 38 -14.48 10.80 -16.98
C ARG A 38 -13.85 12.17 -17.25
N TYR A 39 -12.92 12.60 -16.39
CA TYR A 39 -12.22 13.86 -16.58
C TYR A 39 -11.40 13.89 -17.87
N THR A 40 -11.57 14.98 -18.63
CA THR A 40 -10.66 15.31 -19.74
C THR A 40 -9.28 15.69 -19.20
N ALA A 41 -8.25 15.65 -20.04
CA ALA A 41 -6.87 15.95 -19.63
C ALA A 41 -6.73 17.34 -18.97
N GLY A 42 -7.44 18.36 -19.48
CA GLY A 42 -7.43 19.70 -18.90
C GLY A 42 -8.14 19.78 -17.55
N VAL A 43 -9.22 19.02 -17.36
CA VAL A 43 -9.90 18.91 -16.06
C VAL A 43 -8.99 18.19 -15.07
N LYS A 44 -8.29 17.13 -15.49
CA LYS A 44 -7.37 16.39 -14.62
C LYS A 44 -6.31 17.31 -14.00
N CYS A 45 -5.66 18.17 -14.79
CA CYS A 45 -4.66 19.10 -14.24
C CYS A 45 -5.25 20.03 -13.17
N ARG A 46 -6.40 20.65 -13.45
CA ARG A 46 -7.03 21.60 -12.51
C ARG A 46 -7.47 20.94 -11.21
N VAL A 47 -8.11 19.77 -11.31
CA VAL A 47 -8.61 19.04 -10.13
C VAL A 47 -7.43 18.45 -9.34
N PHE A 48 -6.37 17.99 -10.01
CA PHE A 48 -5.19 17.45 -9.32
C PHE A 48 -4.49 18.52 -8.49
N VAL A 49 -4.34 19.75 -9.01
CA VAL A 49 -3.80 20.88 -8.23
C VAL A 49 -4.65 21.17 -6.98
N ASN A 50 -5.98 21.05 -7.07
CA ASN A 50 -6.86 21.24 -5.91
C ASN A 50 -6.63 20.19 -4.81
N THR A 51 -5.93 19.08 -5.10
CA THR A 51 -5.54 18.12 -4.05
C THR A 51 -4.34 18.59 -3.25
N PHE A 52 -3.56 19.56 -3.73
CA PHE A 52 -2.31 19.95 -3.09
C PHE A 52 -2.54 20.85 -1.86
N THR A 53 -1.67 20.67 -0.88
CA THR A 53 -1.54 21.54 0.29
C THR A 53 -0.08 21.68 0.66
N ARG A 54 0.23 22.63 1.56
CA ARG A 54 1.58 22.84 2.12
C ARG A 54 2.69 22.82 1.05
N SER A 55 3.67 21.93 1.18
CA SER A 55 4.84 21.84 0.29
C SER A 55 4.44 21.56 -1.16
N ALA A 56 3.40 20.75 -1.39
CA ALA A 56 2.90 20.48 -2.75
C ALA A 56 2.30 21.72 -3.41
N GLN A 57 1.55 22.53 -2.66
CA GLN A 57 1.02 23.79 -3.19
C GLN A 57 2.13 24.79 -3.47
N GLN A 58 3.14 24.88 -2.59
CA GLN A 58 4.29 25.75 -2.78
C GLN A 58 5.09 25.39 -4.03
N TRP A 59 5.37 24.10 -4.22
CA TRP A 59 6.02 23.60 -5.43
C TRP A 59 5.24 23.98 -6.70
N PHE A 60 3.93 23.72 -6.74
CA PHE A 60 3.11 24.03 -7.91
C PHE A 60 3.15 25.54 -8.24
N ASN A 61 3.09 26.41 -7.22
CA ASN A 61 3.13 27.86 -7.40
C ASN A 61 4.48 28.38 -7.94
N GLN A 62 5.56 27.59 -7.84
CA GLN A 62 6.88 27.94 -8.37
C GLN A 62 7.06 27.54 -9.84
N LEU A 63 6.14 26.76 -10.41
CA LEU A 63 6.23 26.35 -11.81
C LEU A 63 5.97 27.54 -12.74
N PRO A 64 6.76 27.69 -13.83
CA PRO A 64 6.52 28.74 -14.81
C PRO A 64 5.12 28.62 -15.42
N SER A 65 4.46 29.76 -15.64
CA SER A 65 3.13 29.78 -16.27
C SER A 65 3.17 29.14 -17.66
N GLY A 66 2.23 28.24 -17.95
CA GLY A 66 2.17 27.52 -19.23
C GLY A 66 3.23 26.43 -19.41
N SER A 67 3.97 26.07 -18.35
CA SER A 67 4.97 24.99 -18.39
C SER A 67 4.34 23.60 -18.55
N ILE A 68 3.11 23.39 -18.06
CA ILE A 68 2.39 22.11 -18.15
C ILE A 68 1.49 22.11 -19.39
N ARG A 69 1.79 21.27 -20.39
CA ARG A 69 1.03 21.16 -21.65
C ARG A 69 0.07 19.98 -21.68
N SER A 70 0.28 19.00 -20.80
CA SER A 70 -0.58 17.82 -20.71
C SER A 70 -0.62 17.26 -19.29
N PHE A 71 -1.62 16.44 -19.00
CA PHE A 71 -1.67 15.72 -17.73
C PHE A 71 -0.50 14.74 -17.56
N GLU A 72 -0.01 14.13 -18.64
CA GLU A 72 1.13 13.21 -18.59
C GLU A 72 2.44 13.92 -18.20
N GLU A 73 2.66 15.11 -18.75
CA GLU A 73 3.79 15.96 -18.35
C GLU A 73 3.67 16.37 -16.88
N PHE A 74 2.47 16.75 -16.44
CA PHE A 74 2.24 17.10 -15.05
C PHE A 74 2.51 15.92 -14.11
N ARG A 75 2.02 14.72 -14.47
CA ARG A 75 2.26 13.46 -13.76
C ARG A 75 3.75 13.19 -13.58
N SER A 76 4.51 13.33 -14.66
CA SER A 76 5.96 13.14 -14.64
C SER A 76 6.67 14.15 -13.73
N LEU A 77 6.34 15.45 -13.85
CA LEU A 77 6.91 16.50 -13.00
C LEU A 77 6.60 16.28 -11.52
N PHE A 78 5.36 15.91 -11.20
CA PHE A 78 4.92 15.60 -9.85
C PHE A 78 5.69 14.42 -9.24
N LEU A 79 5.73 13.29 -9.95
CA LEU A 79 6.45 12.09 -9.47
C LEU A 79 7.95 12.35 -9.35
N HIS A 80 8.53 13.15 -10.25
CA HIS A 80 9.94 13.51 -10.19
C HIS A 80 10.25 14.39 -8.98
N HIS A 81 9.43 15.43 -8.73
CA HIS A 81 9.64 16.34 -7.61
C HIS A 81 9.48 15.66 -6.25
N PHE A 82 8.48 14.80 -6.09
CA PHE A 82 8.21 14.08 -4.83
C PHE A 82 8.85 12.69 -4.75
N ALA A 83 9.82 12.38 -5.62
CA ALA A 83 10.44 11.06 -5.68
C ALA A 83 11.06 10.61 -4.33
N SER A 84 11.53 11.55 -3.50
CA SER A 84 12.06 11.28 -2.17
C SER A 84 11.00 10.89 -1.14
N SER A 85 9.74 11.30 -1.34
CA SER A 85 8.59 10.93 -0.49
C SER A 85 7.99 9.58 -0.87
N LYS A 86 8.51 8.95 -1.93
CA LYS A 86 8.12 7.60 -2.33
C LYS A 86 8.43 6.63 -1.20
N ARG A 87 7.42 5.88 -0.76
CA ARG A 87 7.64 4.80 0.19
C ARG A 87 8.53 3.77 -0.51
N GLY A 88 9.65 3.45 0.12
CA GLY A 88 10.51 2.37 -0.36
C GLY A 88 9.67 1.10 -0.48
N GLN A 89 9.75 0.42 -1.63
CA GLN A 89 9.10 -0.88 -1.78
C GLN A 89 9.70 -1.81 -0.73
N LYS A 90 8.86 -2.30 0.20
CA LYS A 90 9.30 -3.36 1.11
C LYS A 90 9.64 -4.58 0.28
N THR A 91 10.79 -5.16 0.55
CA THR A 91 11.25 -6.37 -0.13
C THR A 91 10.93 -7.57 0.73
N ILE A 92 10.93 -8.76 0.14
CA ILE A 92 10.75 -10.00 0.89
C ILE A 92 11.76 -10.15 2.05
N LEU A 93 12.96 -9.58 1.91
CA LEU A 93 13.99 -9.57 2.94
C LEU A 93 13.51 -8.92 4.25
N SER A 94 12.60 -7.95 4.17
CA SER A 94 12.02 -7.33 5.36
C SER A 94 11.17 -8.28 6.20
N LEU A 95 10.59 -9.33 5.60
CA LEU A 95 9.83 -10.34 6.34
C LEU A 95 10.72 -11.24 7.21
N PHE A 96 11.98 -11.46 6.80
CA PHE A 96 12.99 -12.20 7.59
C PHE A 96 13.51 -11.43 8.81
N SER A 97 12.93 -10.26 9.10
CA SER A 97 13.20 -9.53 10.36
C SER A 97 12.02 -9.64 11.35
N LEU A 98 10.93 -10.30 10.95
CA LEU A 98 9.72 -10.41 11.74
C LEU A 98 9.74 -11.68 12.58
N GLN A 99 10.74 -11.83 13.46
CA GLN A 99 10.75 -12.94 14.40
C GLN A 99 9.50 -12.91 15.31
N GLN A 100 8.91 -14.08 15.55
CA GLN A 100 7.94 -14.26 16.62
C GLN A 100 8.66 -14.03 17.95
N ARG A 101 8.14 -13.10 18.75
CA ARG A 101 8.78 -12.64 19.99
C ARG A 101 8.50 -13.65 21.11
N GLU A 102 9.38 -13.68 22.11
CA GLU A 102 9.16 -14.51 23.30
C GLU A 102 7.87 -14.07 24.03
N GLY A 103 6.99 -15.03 24.30
CA GLY A 103 5.68 -14.78 24.90
C GLY A 103 4.63 -14.20 23.95
N GLU A 104 4.95 -13.98 22.67
CA GLU A 104 3.97 -13.56 21.67
C GLU A 104 3.16 -14.75 21.17
N SER A 105 1.83 -14.62 21.24
CA SER A 105 0.92 -15.65 20.74
C SER A 105 1.05 -15.85 19.22
N LEU A 106 0.67 -17.02 18.71
CA LEU A 106 0.68 -17.27 17.27
C LEU A 106 -0.23 -16.28 16.52
N LYS A 107 -1.33 -15.86 17.16
CA LYS A 107 -2.29 -14.89 16.61
C LYS A 107 -1.67 -13.51 16.41
N GLU A 108 -0.97 -12.99 17.42
CA GLU A 108 -0.30 -11.69 17.34
C GLU A 108 0.81 -11.70 16.29
N TYR A 109 1.62 -12.76 16.29
CA TYR A 109 2.66 -12.93 15.28
C TYR A 109 2.08 -12.97 13.86
N LEU A 110 1.04 -13.80 13.64
CA LEU A 110 0.38 -13.94 12.35
C LEU A 110 -0.19 -12.60 11.86
N GLN A 111 -0.81 -11.83 12.75
CA GLN A 111 -1.33 -10.50 12.42
C GLN A 111 -0.22 -9.55 11.97
N ARG A 112 0.90 -9.47 12.70
CA ARG A 112 2.05 -8.64 12.31
C ARG A 112 2.63 -9.06 10.96
N PHE A 113 2.82 -10.37 10.77
CA PHE A 113 3.38 -10.91 9.54
C PHE A 113 2.48 -10.61 8.34
N ASN A 114 1.17 -10.83 8.46
CA ASN A 114 0.22 -10.56 7.38
C ASN A 114 0.18 -9.08 6.99
N LEU A 115 0.23 -8.16 7.96
CA LEU A 115 0.28 -6.72 7.68
C LEU A 115 1.53 -6.34 6.87
N ALA A 116 2.69 -6.88 7.23
CA ALA A 116 3.93 -6.63 6.49
C ALA A 116 3.92 -7.29 5.09
N ALA A 117 3.34 -8.48 4.95
CA ALA A 117 3.23 -9.18 3.68
C ALA A 117 2.36 -8.41 2.67
N LEU A 118 1.32 -7.69 3.11
CA LEU A 118 0.47 -6.85 2.26
C LEU A 118 1.24 -5.70 1.59
N GLU A 119 2.32 -5.24 2.20
CA GLU A 119 3.18 -4.18 1.65
C GLU A 119 4.15 -4.72 0.58
N ILE A 120 4.11 -6.03 0.28
CA ILE A 120 4.98 -6.71 -0.70
C ILE A 120 4.13 -7.46 -1.73
N PRO A 121 3.47 -6.77 -2.68
CA PRO A 121 2.58 -7.41 -3.66
C PRO A 121 3.25 -8.43 -4.57
N THR A 122 4.58 -8.39 -4.67
CA THR A 122 5.40 -9.30 -5.49
C THR A 122 5.82 -10.57 -4.76
N ALA A 123 5.49 -10.71 -3.46
CA ALA A 123 5.87 -11.88 -2.68
C ALA A 123 5.15 -13.14 -3.19
N THR A 124 5.93 -14.16 -3.55
CA THR A 124 5.36 -15.47 -3.93
C THR A 124 4.91 -16.24 -2.70
N SER A 125 3.94 -17.13 -2.88
CA SER A 125 3.47 -18.00 -1.80
C SER A 125 4.60 -18.78 -1.11
N ASN A 126 5.59 -19.26 -1.87
CA ASN A 126 6.72 -20.00 -1.31
C ASN A 126 7.63 -19.10 -0.48
N ALA A 127 7.84 -17.86 -0.94
CA ALA A 127 8.65 -16.88 -0.21
C ALA A 127 7.99 -16.49 1.12
N LEU A 128 6.67 -16.31 1.14
CA LEU A 128 5.90 -16.05 2.36
C LEU A 128 5.97 -17.22 3.34
N ILE A 129 5.77 -18.46 2.89
CA ILE A 129 5.89 -19.65 3.74
C ILE A 129 7.31 -19.75 4.32
N CYS A 130 8.33 -19.54 3.49
CA CYS A 130 9.73 -19.61 3.89
C CYS A 130 10.04 -18.59 4.98
N ALA A 131 9.74 -17.30 4.73
CA ALA A 131 9.96 -16.24 5.71
C ALA A 131 9.16 -16.48 7.00
N PHE A 132 7.87 -16.82 6.88
CA PHE A 132 7.03 -17.07 8.05
C PHE A 132 7.58 -18.21 8.93
N THR A 133 8.00 -19.31 8.31
CA THR A 133 8.45 -20.52 9.02
C THR A 133 9.85 -20.33 9.63
N GLN A 134 10.74 -19.59 8.96
CA GLN A 134 12.09 -19.30 9.49
C GLN A 134 12.04 -18.40 10.72
N GLU A 135 11.11 -17.45 10.74
CA GLU A 135 10.98 -16.47 11.81
C GLU A 135 10.01 -16.91 12.93
N LEU A 136 9.40 -18.10 12.81
CA LEU A 136 8.48 -18.67 13.80
C LEU A 136 9.26 -19.27 14.99
N GLN A 137 8.74 -19.14 16.21
CA GLN A 137 9.34 -19.81 17.35
C GLN A 137 9.15 -21.33 17.31
N ASP A 138 10.10 -22.05 17.91
CA ASP A 138 9.98 -23.48 18.13
C ASP A 138 8.75 -23.77 18.99
N GLY A 139 7.89 -24.66 18.49
CA GLY A 139 6.62 -24.98 19.15
C GLY A 139 5.85 -26.07 18.42
N ASP A 140 4.65 -26.38 18.91
CA ASP A 140 3.80 -27.41 18.30
C ASP A 140 3.42 -27.04 16.86
N PHE A 141 3.15 -25.76 16.60
CA PHE A 141 2.85 -25.29 15.25
C PHE A 141 4.06 -25.41 14.31
N PHE A 142 5.25 -24.98 14.72
CA PHE A 142 6.49 -25.15 13.94
C PHE A 142 6.77 -26.63 13.63
N LYS A 143 6.62 -27.52 14.63
CA LYS A 143 6.74 -28.98 14.44
C LYS A 143 5.70 -29.52 13.46
N SER A 144 4.49 -28.94 13.43
CA SER A 144 3.46 -29.31 12.46
C SER A 144 3.84 -28.91 11.03
N LEU A 145 4.34 -27.69 10.85
CA LEU A 145 4.79 -27.17 9.56
C LEU A 145 5.97 -27.98 8.99
N THR A 146 6.93 -28.38 9.85
CA THR A 146 8.07 -29.20 9.42
C THR A 146 7.66 -30.63 9.04
N LYS A 147 6.71 -31.23 9.77
CA LYS A 147 6.17 -32.56 9.45
C LYS A 147 5.36 -32.57 8.16
N LYS A 148 4.55 -31.54 7.93
CA LYS A 148 3.70 -31.43 6.75
C LYS A 148 3.75 -30.01 6.19
N PRO A 149 4.76 -29.70 5.35
CA PRO A 149 4.91 -28.38 4.77
C PRO A 149 3.64 -27.95 4.00
N PRO A 150 3.16 -26.72 4.20
CA PRO A 150 2.00 -26.21 3.48
C PRO A 150 2.33 -26.04 1.99
N ARG A 151 1.35 -26.33 1.11
CA ARG A 151 1.51 -26.21 -0.35
C ARG A 151 1.43 -24.77 -0.85
N ASN A 152 0.71 -23.92 -0.12
CA ASN A 152 0.55 -22.51 -0.41
C ASN A 152 0.24 -21.76 0.89
N PHE A 153 0.31 -20.43 0.82
CA PHE A 153 0.17 -19.56 1.99
C PHE A 153 -1.24 -19.69 2.59
N TYR A 154 -2.27 -19.90 1.77
CA TYR A 154 -3.63 -20.17 2.26
C TYR A 154 -3.70 -21.42 3.15
N ASN A 155 -3.02 -22.50 2.79
CA ASN A 155 -2.96 -23.70 3.65
C ASN A 155 -2.21 -23.45 4.97
N LEU A 156 -1.18 -22.59 4.95
CA LEU A 156 -0.48 -22.16 6.16
C LEU A 156 -1.43 -21.38 7.08
N LEU A 157 -2.16 -20.40 6.55
CA LEU A 157 -3.13 -19.60 7.30
C LEU A 157 -4.22 -20.48 7.93
N ALA A 158 -4.80 -21.39 7.14
CA ALA A 158 -5.83 -22.31 7.63
C ALA A 158 -5.33 -23.23 8.75
N LEU A 159 -4.06 -23.65 8.70
CA LEU A 159 -3.46 -24.44 9.78
C LEU A 159 -3.16 -23.56 11.00
N ALA A 160 -2.65 -22.36 10.80
CA ALA A 160 -2.38 -21.40 11.88
C ALA A 160 -3.66 -21.10 12.68
N GLU A 161 -4.80 -20.90 12.01
CA GLU A 161 -6.10 -20.71 12.66
C GLU A 161 -6.52 -21.88 13.56
N GLN A 162 -6.18 -23.12 13.18
CA GLN A 162 -6.46 -24.29 14.02
C GLN A 162 -5.61 -24.27 15.29
N TYR A 163 -4.34 -23.90 15.18
CA TYR A 163 -3.43 -23.81 16.32
C TYR A 163 -3.75 -22.62 17.23
N ILE A 164 -4.13 -21.47 16.66
CA ILE A 164 -4.60 -20.30 17.43
C ILE A 164 -5.78 -20.71 18.31
N LYS A 165 -6.78 -21.41 17.76
CA LYS A 165 -7.93 -21.90 18.54
C LYS A 165 -7.52 -22.88 19.65
N LEU A 166 -6.49 -23.70 19.41
CA LEU A 166 -5.97 -24.62 20.43
C LEU A 166 -5.20 -23.90 21.53
N GLU A 167 -4.44 -22.85 21.21
CA GLU A 167 -3.77 -21.98 22.17
C GLU A 167 -4.79 -21.24 23.04
N GLU A 168 -5.78 -20.57 22.42
CA GLU A 168 -6.84 -19.84 23.12
C GLU A 168 -7.73 -20.73 24.01
N ALA A 169 -7.86 -22.03 23.70
CA ALA A 169 -8.61 -22.98 24.53
C ALA A 169 -7.83 -23.51 25.75
N ARG A 170 -6.52 -23.23 25.82
CA ARG A 170 -5.63 -23.63 26.93
C ARG A 170 -5.40 -22.52 27.94
N GLU A 171 -5.80 -21.29 27.60
CA GLU A 171 -5.81 -20.09 28.47
C GLU A 171 -7.05 -20.07 29.38
#